data_AF-L1LBI3-F1
#
_entry.id   AF-L1LBI3-F1
#
_cell.length_a   1.000
_cell.length_b   1.000
_cell.length_c   1.000
_cell.angle_alpha   90.00
_cell.angle_beta   90.00
_cell.angle_gamma   90.00
#
_symmetry.space_group_name_H-M   'P 1'
#
loop_
_entity.id
_entity.type
_entity.pdbx_description
1 polymer ?
#
loop_
_entity_poly.entity_id
_entity_poly.type
_entity_poly.pdbx_seq_one_letter_code
_entity_poly.pdbx_strand_id
1 'polypeptide(L)'
;MSKKWVYLFTNPSLLQNSRSFGTGSFLQSRLKTIRERALRQQVSWLQSVNANRSHNPTDTFKFIDQCKFPFKEPLEEIHGIPDQLMDDLQTNGYQGILQEIKIEEFGTITAEHGDVLQIDADCLIVPIPPNLTPHCGFGLKVVELGGPSLIKMLVRRAKVLISQKIKELKSRKDTYKDNYGMALDESHKLEIGDVILTPTYGVAKTTILAFVVTPYYWVGNTREAALRLRYTFKRALSSLNDLGISSIVSPHVGESLYGYQPRDACEIMIEESHDIILQLENIIPKYSLKQIRFVDKDYETARAFANALCKIRQIKRPEYQVIPAPVYHSRNSQRIIEIDESVLKFCSQYKKITYKRHSAIRKRKRQNWLSNLKPFVWRAPRLYEPPPFMLYKSTGKPASFQLPPRPYYKKGVSHRLFPCYSGGIKGLRLSKSGKWVGSSKLENILSQRRTHEA
;
A
#
# COMPACT_ATOMS: atom_id res chain seq x y z
N MET A 1 32.69 -5.93 -59.01
CA MET A 1 32.88 -6.40 -57.62
C MET A 1 31.54 -6.74 -57.01
N SER A 2 31.17 -8.02 -57.03
CA SER A 2 30.00 -8.61 -56.36
C SER A 2 29.88 -10.02 -56.93
N LYS A 3 30.07 -11.05 -56.11
CA LYS A 3 29.65 -12.41 -56.47
C LYS A 3 28.73 -12.94 -55.38
N LYS A 4 27.49 -13.14 -55.82
CA LYS A 4 26.41 -13.86 -55.16
C LYS A 4 26.82 -15.29 -54.85
N TRP A 5 26.21 -15.77 -53.78
CA TRP A 5 26.12 -17.14 -53.31
C TRP A 5 25.19 -18.03 -54.17
N VAL A 6 25.24 -19.32 -53.83
CA VAL A 6 24.32 -20.47 -54.09
C VAL A 6 24.56 -21.15 -55.46
N TYR A 7 24.78 -22.46 -55.62
CA TYR A 7 24.36 -23.70 -54.94
C TYR A 7 25.56 -24.69 -54.83
N LEU A 8 25.59 -25.72 -53.97
CA LEU A 8 24.86 -26.99 -54.15
C LEU A 8 24.94 -27.87 -52.90
N PHE A 9 23.80 -28.49 -52.61
CA PHE A 9 23.59 -29.64 -51.74
C PHE A 9 24.46 -30.84 -52.17
N THR A 10 25.08 -31.51 -51.21
CA THR A 10 25.25 -32.98 -51.24
C THR A 10 25.25 -33.54 -49.81
N ASN A 11 24.20 -34.30 -49.50
CA ASN A 11 24.19 -35.43 -48.57
C ASN A 11 23.92 -36.68 -49.45
N PRO A 12 24.14 -37.95 -49.04
CA PRO A 12 24.53 -38.48 -47.72
C PRO A 12 25.59 -39.62 -47.78
N SER A 13 25.80 -40.29 -46.65
CA SER A 13 26.37 -41.65 -46.48
C SER A 13 27.90 -41.80 -46.47
N LEU A 14 28.43 -41.96 -45.25
CA LEU A 14 29.35 -43.05 -44.83
C LEU A 14 29.74 -42.80 -43.37
N LEU A 15 28.79 -43.06 -42.46
CA LEU A 15 29.10 -43.23 -41.04
C LEU A 15 29.60 -44.67 -40.84
N GLN A 16 30.87 -44.90 -41.18
CA GLN A 16 31.60 -46.03 -40.63
C GLN A 16 31.97 -45.71 -39.18
N ASN A 17 31.45 -46.53 -38.28
CA ASN A 17 31.85 -46.65 -36.89
C ASN A 17 33.37 -46.85 -36.81
N SER A 18 34.09 -45.82 -36.39
CA SER A 18 35.34 -46.00 -35.65
C SER A 18 35.23 -45.26 -34.33
N ARG A 19 35.01 -46.04 -33.26
CA ARG A 19 35.09 -45.56 -31.88
C ARG A 19 36.56 -45.28 -31.55
N SER A 20 37.02 -44.05 -31.77
CA SER A 20 38.22 -43.55 -31.12
C SER A 20 37.84 -42.95 -29.77
N PHE A 21 38.18 -43.64 -28.69
CA PHE A 21 38.16 -43.07 -27.33
C PHE A 21 39.28 -42.03 -27.23
N GLY A 22 39.00 -40.81 -27.69
CA GLY A 22 39.84 -39.65 -27.44
C GLY A 22 39.72 -39.22 -25.98
N THR A 23 40.84 -39.15 -25.28
CA THR A 23 41.02 -38.64 -23.91
C THR A 23 40.76 -37.13 -23.80
N GLY A 24 39.53 -36.69 -24.09
CA GLY A 24 39.05 -35.37 -23.76
C GLY A 24 38.55 -35.34 -22.32
N SER A 25 39.18 -34.56 -21.46
CA SER A 25 38.77 -34.41 -20.05
C SER A 25 37.25 -34.17 -19.93
N PHE A 26 36.59 -34.76 -18.92
CA PHE A 26 35.15 -34.61 -18.67
C PHE A 26 34.66 -33.15 -18.72
N LEU A 27 35.52 -32.21 -18.30
CA LEU A 27 35.34 -30.75 -18.38
C LEU A 27 35.29 -30.21 -19.83
N GLN A 28 36.13 -30.71 -20.75
CA GLN A 28 36.05 -30.34 -22.16
C GLN A 28 34.76 -30.85 -22.80
N SER A 29 34.29 -32.04 -22.44
CA SER A 29 33.00 -32.56 -22.96
C SER A 29 31.83 -31.69 -22.51
N ARG A 30 31.84 -31.23 -21.25
CA ARG A 30 30.78 -30.38 -20.66
C ARG A 30 30.82 -28.96 -21.19
N LEU A 31 32.02 -28.39 -21.35
CA LEU A 31 32.18 -27.06 -21.96
C LEU A 31 31.79 -27.07 -23.44
N LYS A 32 32.08 -28.15 -24.16
CA LYS A 32 31.63 -28.35 -25.55
C LYS A 32 30.10 -28.41 -25.63
N THR A 33 29.44 -29.16 -24.74
CA THR A 33 27.96 -29.21 -24.70
C THR A 33 27.33 -27.87 -24.33
N ILE A 34 27.92 -27.12 -23.39
CA ILE A 34 27.45 -25.77 -23.04
C ILE A 34 27.58 -24.82 -24.24
N ARG A 35 28.73 -24.86 -24.94
CA ARG A 35 28.97 -24.06 -26.15
C ARG A 35 27.99 -24.42 -27.27
N GLU A 36 27.74 -25.70 -27.50
CA GLU A 36 26.77 -26.17 -28.49
C GLU A 36 25.33 -25.74 -28.17
N ARG A 37 24.92 -25.78 -26.88
CA ARG A 37 23.61 -25.25 -26.45
C ARG A 37 23.50 -23.75 -26.67
N ALA A 38 24.53 -22.98 -26.33
CA ALA A 38 24.54 -21.54 -26.51
C ALA A 38 24.41 -21.16 -28.01
N LEU A 39 25.12 -21.88 -28.88
CA LEU A 39 25.01 -21.68 -30.33
C LEU A 39 23.62 -22.03 -30.87
N ARG A 40 23.01 -23.14 -30.42
CA ARG A 40 21.63 -23.49 -30.82
C ARG A 40 20.61 -22.45 -30.37
N GLN A 41 20.73 -21.94 -29.15
CA GLN A 41 19.87 -20.86 -28.66
C GLN A 41 20.07 -19.57 -29.46
N GLN A 42 21.30 -19.24 -29.84
CA GLN A 42 21.60 -18.06 -30.64
C GLN A 42 21.05 -18.17 -32.08
N VAL A 43 21.15 -19.35 -32.70
CA VAL A 43 20.55 -19.63 -34.01
C VAL A 43 19.02 -19.57 -33.94
N SER A 44 18.41 -20.17 -32.91
CA SER A 44 16.95 -20.10 -32.67
C SER A 44 16.48 -18.66 -32.46
N TRP A 45 17.24 -17.84 -31.73
CA TRP A 45 16.96 -16.42 -31.55
C TRP A 45 17.12 -15.62 -32.87
N LEU A 46 18.17 -15.89 -33.66
CA LEU A 46 18.32 -15.27 -34.97
C LEU A 46 17.19 -15.65 -35.92
N GLN A 47 16.69 -16.89 -35.85
CA GLN A 47 15.54 -17.34 -36.63
C GLN A 47 14.24 -16.66 -36.19
N SER A 48 14.00 -16.49 -34.88
CA SER A 48 12.81 -15.79 -34.38
C SER A 48 12.83 -14.28 -34.67
N VAL A 49 14.01 -13.66 -34.67
CA VAL A 49 14.18 -12.25 -35.04
C VAL A 49 14.06 -12.03 -36.56
N ASN A 50 14.51 -13.00 -37.37
CA ASN A 50 14.44 -12.91 -38.84
C ASN A 50 13.12 -13.41 -39.43
N ALA A 51 12.25 -14.09 -38.67
CA ALA A 51 10.93 -14.53 -39.13
C ALA A 51 10.00 -13.38 -39.55
N ASN A 52 10.30 -12.14 -39.13
CA ASN A 52 9.51 -10.96 -39.48
C ASN A 52 9.98 -10.24 -40.77
N ARG A 53 10.89 -10.83 -41.56
CA ARG A 53 11.40 -10.20 -42.79
C ARG A 53 10.62 -10.54 -44.07
N SER A 54 9.53 -11.31 -44.00
CA SER A 54 8.67 -11.61 -45.16
C SER A 54 7.44 -10.72 -45.29
N HIS A 55 7.30 -9.65 -44.49
CA HIS A 55 6.27 -8.64 -44.74
C HIS A 55 6.82 -7.51 -45.60
N ASN A 56 6.11 -7.24 -46.69
CA ASN A 56 6.45 -6.26 -47.71
C ASN A 56 6.71 -4.86 -47.10
N PRO A 57 7.65 -4.06 -47.64
CA PRO A 57 8.09 -2.79 -47.04
C PRO A 57 7.06 -1.65 -47.11
N THR A 58 5.84 -1.91 -47.58
CA THR A 58 4.80 -0.90 -47.83
C THR A 58 3.80 -0.74 -46.68
N ASP A 59 3.83 -1.59 -45.66
CA ASP A 59 2.90 -1.51 -44.51
C ASP A 59 3.48 -0.80 -43.26
N THR A 60 4.75 -0.40 -43.29
CA THR A 60 5.42 0.24 -42.14
C THR A 60 4.90 1.63 -41.81
N PHE A 61 4.25 2.32 -42.76
CA PHE A 61 3.65 3.63 -42.52
C PHE A 61 2.34 3.57 -41.71
N LYS A 62 1.60 2.45 -41.74
CA LYS A 62 0.36 2.32 -40.96
C LYS A 62 0.60 2.03 -39.47
N PHE A 63 1.68 1.33 -39.14
CA PHE A 63 1.97 0.92 -37.76
C PHE A 63 2.63 2.06 -36.93
N ILE A 64 3.48 2.88 -37.55
CA ILE A 64 4.15 3.99 -36.86
C ILE A 64 3.15 5.10 -36.49
N ASP A 65 2.12 5.34 -37.31
CA ASP A 65 1.08 6.33 -37.00
C ASP A 65 0.04 5.80 -36.00
N GLN A 66 -0.15 4.48 -35.88
CA GLN A 66 -0.92 3.87 -34.79
C GLN A 66 -0.21 3.97 -33.43
N CYS A 67 1.13 3.98 -33.40
CA CYS A 67 1.91 4.07 -32.17
C CYS A 67 2.13 5.50 -31.64
N LYS A 68 1.59 6.55 -32.30
CA LYS A 68 1.73 7.95 -31.86
C LYS A 68 0.61 8.43 -30.92
N PHE A 69 -0.43 7.64 -30.67
CA PHE A 69 -1.51 8.00 -29.74
C PHE A 69 -1.68 6.92 -28.67
N PRO A 70 -1.02 7.02 -27.50
CA PRO A 70 -1.08 5.96 -26.50
C PRO A 70 -2.39 5.92 -25.71
N PHE A 71 -3.31 6.88 -25.89
CA PHE A 71 -4.63 6.86 -25.25
C PHE A 71 -5.66 7.53 -26.17
N LYS A 72 -6.36 6.73 -26.98
CA LYS A 72 -7.73 7.09 -27.38
C LYS A 72 -8.65 6.19 -26.58
N GLU A 73 -9.49 6.80 -25.74
CA GLU A 73 -10.65 6.14 -25.17
C GLU A 73 -11.54 5.62 -26.31
N PRO A 74 -12.31 4.52 -26.08
CA PRO A 74 -13.12 3.93 -27.12
C PRO A 74 -14.06 4.97 -27.74
N LEU A 75 -14.06 5.03 -29.08
CA LEU A 75 -15.02 5.81 -29.86
C LEU A 75 -16.41 5.21 -29.65
N GLU A 76 -17.21 5.82 -28.78
CA GLU A 76 -18.66 5.78 -28.92
C GLU A 76 -19.03 6.74 -30.05
N GLU A 77 -19.70 6.22 -31.08
CA GLU A 77 -20.35 7.05 -32.09
C GLU A 77 -21.51 7.79 -31.43
N ILE A 78 -21.26 9.02 -30.95
CA ILE A 78 -22.31 9.95 -30.56
C ILE A 78 -22.31 11.10 -31.57
N HIS A 79 -23.23 11.00 -32.51
CA HIS A 79 -23.72 12.15 -33.26
C HIS A 79 -24.44 13.10 -32.30
N GLY A 80 -24.01 14.36 -32.27
CA GLY A 80 -24.76 15.47 -31.71
C GLY A 80 -24.07 16.17 -30.54
N ILE A 81 -23.43 17.31 -30.82
CA ILE A 81 -23.24 18.36 -29.82
C ILE A 81 -24.54 19.16 -29.80
N PRO A 82 -25.18 19.34 -28.64
CA PRO A 82 -25.22 20.69 -28.07
C PRO A 82 -25.03 20.74 -26.54
N ASP A 83 -24.26 21.73 -26.09
CA ASP A 83 -24.40 22.46 -24.81
C ASP A 83 -24.34 21.74 -23.44
N GLN A 84 -23.97 20.47 -23.34
CA GLN A 84 -23.95 19.75 -22.03
C GLN A 84 -22.62 19.80 -21.24
N LEU A 85 -21.56 20.45 -21.75
CA LEU A 85 -20.24 20.42 -21.07
C LEU A 85 -20.19 21.17 -19.73
N MET A 86 -21.21 21.96 -19.40
CA MET A 86 -21.35 22.66 -18.12
C MET A 86 -22.34 21.97 -17.16
N ASP A 87 -23.16 21.04 -17.65
CA ASP A 87 -24.12 20.28 -16.84
C ASP A 87 -23.50 18.98 -16.27
N ASP A 88 -22.46 18.43 -16.91
CA ASP A 88 -21.71 17.25 -16.43
C ASP A 88 -20.92 17.49 -15.13
N LEU A 89 -20.70 18.75 -14.75
CA LEU A 89 -20.12 19.10 -13.44
C LEU A 89 -21.15 19.07 -12.31
N GLN A 90 -22.45 18.98 -12.62
CA GLN A 90 -23.54 18.96 -11.63
C GLN A 90 -24.35 17.65 -11.61
N THR A 91 -24.12 16.73 -12.55
CA THR A 91 -24.75 15.39 -12.60
C THR A 91 -23.82 14.26 -12.15
N ASN A 92 -22.97 14.49 -11.14
CA ASN A 92 -22.33 13.37 -10.44
C ASN A 92 -23.38 12.64 -9.58
N GLY A 93 -24.13 11.73 -10.21
CA GLY A 93 -24.95 10.76 -9.51
C GLY A 93 -24.10 9.99 -8.51
N TYR A 94 -24.61 9.83 -7.28
CA TYR A 94 -23.96 8.99 -6.28
C TYR A 94 -23.84 7.56 -6.79
N GLN A 95 -22.62 7.01 -6.78
CA GLN A 95 -22.37 5.65 -7.30
C GLN A 95 -22.88 4.55 -6.36
N GLY A 96 -23.28 4.90 -5.13
CA GLY A 96 -23.76 3.95 -4.13
C GLY A 96 -22.63 3.11 -3.55
N ILE A 97 -22.87 1.82 -3.34
CA ILE A 97 -21.92 0.92 -2.67
C ILE A 97 -20.75 0.60 -3.60
N LEU A 98 -19.54 1.02 -3.22
CA LEU A 98 -18.31 0.76 -3.97
C LEU A 98 -17.70 -0.59 -3.60
N GLN A 99 -17.64 -0.90 -2.30
CA GLN A 99 -17.04 -2.13 -1.81
C GLN A 99 -17.68 -2.55 -0.49
N GLU A 100 -17.86 -3.86 -0.31
CA GLU A 100 -18.38 -4.46 0.92
C GLU A 100 -17.44 -5.59 1.41
N ILE A 101 -17.33 -5.72 2.74
CA ILE A 101 -16.79 -6.88 3.43
C ILE A 101 -17.87 -7.42 4.35
N LYS A 102 -18.31 -8.65 4.07
CA LYS A 102 -19.16 -9.43 4.97
C LYS A 102 -18.26 -10.30 5.84
N ILE A 103 -18.39 -10.14 7.15
CA ILE A 103 -17.76 -10.99 8.16
C ILE A 103 -18.87 -11.93 8.63
N GLU A 104 -18.75 -13.21 8.25
CA GLU A 104 -19.74 -14.23 8.57
C GLU A 104 -20.04 -14.23 10.07
N GLU A 105 -21.33 -14.26 10.42
CA GLU A 105 -21.85 -14.26 11.80
C GLU A 105 -21.67 -12.97 12.63
N PHE A 106 -20.72 -12.08 12.28
CA PHE A 106 -20.45 -10.87 13.05
C PHE A 106 -21.09 -9.60 12.47
N GLY A 107 -20.96 -9.35 11.17
CA GLY A 107 -21.44 -8.10 10.60
C GLY A 107 -20.89 -7.73 9.23
N THR A 108 -21.17 -6.49 8.82
CA THR A 108 -20.81 -5.95 7.50
C THR A 108 -20.13 -4.60 7.61
N ILE A 109 -19.10 -4.39 6.78
CA ILE A 109 -18.45 -3.09 6.60
C ILE A 109 -18.56 -2.70 5.13
N THR A 110 -19.17 -1.54 4.85
CA THR A 110 -19.34 -1.02 3.48
C THR A 110 -18.60 0.31 3.30
N ALA A 111 -18.12 0.55 2.08
CA ALA A 111 -17.69 1.87 1.61
C ALA A 111 -18.60 2.30 0.47
N GLU A 112 -19.17 3.50 0.59
CA GLU A 112 -20.23 4.01 -0.28
C GLU A 112 -19.93 5.45 -0.70
N HIS A 113 -20.28 5.79 -1.93
CA HIS A 113 -20.29 7.16 -2.43
C HIS A 113 -21.73 7.67 -2.36
N GLY A 114 -21.98 8.65 -1.48
CA GLY A 114 -23.34 9.02 -1.09
C GLY A 114 -23.40 10.30 -0.23
N ASP A 115 -24.61 10.81 0.00
CA ASP A 115 -24.83 11.80 1.05
C ASP A 115 -25.07 11.09 2.39
N VAL A 116 -24.13 11.29 3.32
CA VAL A 116 -24.14 10.77 4.68
C VAL A 116 -25.44 11.09 5.42
N LEU A 117 -26.07 12.24 5.15
CA LEU A 117 -27.28 12.68 5.83
C LEU A 117 -28.56 11.97 5.33
N GLN A 118 -28.53 11.42 4.12
CA GLN A 118 -29.69 10.80 3.45
C GLN A 118 -29.79 9.30 3.70
N ILE A 119 -28.90 8.76 4.52
CA ILE A 119 -28.74 7.34 4.77
C ILE A 119 -29.51 6.91 6.02
N ASP A 120 -30.25 5.82 5.88
CA ASP A 120 -30.93 5.16 7.00
C ASP A 120 -29.94 4.29 7.80
N ALA A 121 -29.80 4.61 9.09
CA ALA A 121 -29.05 3.86 10.09
C ALA A 121 -29.46 4.30 11.50
N ASP A 122 -29.08 3.53 12.51
CA ASP A 122 -29.35 3.89 13.91
C ASP A 122 -28.58 5.16 14.26
N CYS A 123 -27.28 5.19 13.95
CA CYS A 123 -26.38 6.23 14.42
C CYS A 123 -25.51 6.84 13.32
N LEU A 124 -25.44 8.17 13.28
CA LEU A 124 -24.49 8.92 12.47
C LEU A 124 -23.35 9.45 13.33
N ILE A 125 -22.11 9.13 12.98
CA ILE A 125 -20.91 9.71 13.60
C ILE A 125 -20.67 11.12 13.06
N VAL A 126 -20.49 12.07 13.97
CA VAL A 126 -20.21 13.47 13.65
C VAL A 126 -18.91 13.89 14.35
N PRO A 127 -17.80 14.14 13.63
CA PRO A 127 -16.58 14.67 14.23
C PRO A 127 -16.81 16.08 14.80
N ILE A 128 -16.36 16.32 16.03
CA ILE A 128 -16.46 17.61 16.70
C ILE A 128 -15.17 17.91 17.49
N PRO A 129 -14.74 19.18 17.63
CA PRO A 129 -13.57 19.47 18.45
C PRO A 129 -13.91 19.38 19.94
N PRO A 130 -12.89 19.31 20.83
CA PRO A 130 -13.10 19.20 22.29
C PRO A 130 -13.83 20.39 22.91
N ASN A 131 -13.81 21.56 22.26
CA ASN A 131 -14.53 22.76 22.69
C ASN A 131 -16.00 22.79 22.21
N LEU A 132 -16.47 21.77 21.48
CA LEU A 132 -17.82 21.65 20.91
C LEU A 132 -18.22 22.76 19.92
N THR A 133 -17.26 23.55 19.44
CA THR A 133 -17.51 24.65 18.50
C THR A 133 -16.72 24.42 17.20
N PRO A 134 -17.29 23.63 16.25
CA PRO A 134 -16.66 23.46 14.94
C PRO A 134 -16.69 24.78 14.17
N HIS A 135 -15.55 25.18 13.60
CA HIS A 135 -15.44 26.41 12.80
C HIS A 135 -15.79 26.21 11.33
N CYS A 136 -15.72 24.97 10.83
CA CYS A 136 -16.14 24.57 9.48
C CYS A 136 -16.24 23.04 9.38
N GLY A 137 -16.42 22.52 8.16
CA GLY A 137 -16.48 21.10 7.87
C GLY A 137 -17.82 20.45 8.22
N PHE A 138 -17.85 19.12 8.21
CA PHE A 138 -19.07 18.35 8.40
C PHE A 138 -19.73 18.60 9.77
N GLY A 139 -18.93 18.71 10.83
CA GLY A 139 -19.42 19.00 12.18
C GLY A 139 -20.19 20.33 12.26
N LEU A 140 -19.70 21.39 11.59
CA LEU A 140 -20.41 22.67 11.52
C LEU A 140 -21.72 22.52 10.74
N LYS A 141 -21.68 21.90 9.57
CA LYS A 141 -22.88 21.69 8.72
C LYS A 141 -24.01 21.00 9.49
N VAL A 142 -23.69 19.96 10.26
CA VAL A 142 -24.68 19.24 11.10
C VAL A 142 -25.26 20.15 12.18
N VAL A 143 -24.41 20.94 12.83
CA VAL A 143 -24.84 21.87 13.89
C VAL A 143 -25.71 23.00 13.34
N GLU A 144 -25.38 23.55 12.17
CA GLU A 144 -26.17 24.59 11.50
C GLU A 144 -27.55 24.06 11.10
N LEU A 145 -27.61 22.88 10.50
CA LEU A 145 -28.88 22.24 10.11
C LEU A 145 -29.77 21.92 11.32
N GLY A 146 -29.18 21.51 12.45
CA GLY A 146 -29.93 21.16 13.66
C GLY A 146 -30.35 22.36 14.52
N GLY A 147 -29.80 23.53 14.21
CA GLY A 147 -30.15 24.80 14.84
C GLY A 147 -29.87 24.87 16.35
N PRO A 148 -30.48 25.85 17.05
CA PRO A 148 -30.17 26.13 18.45
C PRO A 148 -30.63 25.04 19.41
N SER A 149 -31.63 24.24 19.03
CA SER A 149 -32.11 23.08 19.81
C SER A 149 -31.04 22.00 19.94
N LEU A 150 -30.37 21.66 18.82
CA LEU A 150 -29.31 20.66 18.80
C LEU A 150 -28.12 21.13 19.64
N ILE A 151 -27.70 22.39 19.50
CA ILE A 151 -26.59 22.97 20.28
C ILE A 151 -26.87 22.91 21.78
N LYS A 152 -28.08 23.33 22.21
CA LYS A 152 -28.48 23.27 23.63
C LYS A 152 -28.45 21.83 24.15
N MET A 153 -28.92 20.86 23.37
CA MET A 153 -28.91 19.45 23.76
C MET A 153 -27.50 18.88 23.83
N LEU A 154 -26.65 19.19 22.86
CA LEU A 154 -25.24 18.79 22.80
C LEU A 154 -24.48 19.25 24.05
N VAL A 155 -24.57 20.53 24.40
CA VAL A 155 -23.91 21.09 25.59
C VAL A 155 -24.48 20.49 26.87
N ARG A 156 -25.80 20.28 26.94
CA ARG A 156 -26.44 19.62 28.10
C ARG A 156 -25.90 18.20 28.28
N ARG A 157 -25.81 17.41 27.21
CA ARG A 157 -25.32 16.04 27.24
C ARG A 157 -23.82 15.96 27.57
N ALA A 158 -23.02 16.88 27.03
CA ALA A 158 -21.61 17.01 27.39
C ALA A 158 -21.41 17.26 28.90
N LYS A 159 -22.19 18.16 29.49
CA LYS A 159 -22.17 18.43 30.94
C LYS A 159 -22.54 17.19 31.76
N VAL A 160 -23.52 16.41 31.30
CA VAL A 160 -23.90 15.15 31.97
C VAL A 160 -22.74 14.15 31.95
N LEU A 161 -22.08 13.97 30.81
CA LEU A 161 -20.93 13.08 30.68
C LEU A 161 -19.77 13.50 31.60
N ILE A 162 -19.42 14.79 31.60
CA ILE A 162 -18.41 15.34 32.52
C ILE A 162 -18.81 15.08 33.98
N SER A 163 -20.08 15.29 34.33
CA SER A 163 -20.56 15.03 35.70
C SER A 163 -20.49 13.55 36.09
N GLN A 164 -20.70 12.63 35.15
CA GLN A 164 -20.57 11.19 35.38
C GLN A 164 -19.11 10.81 35.62
N LYS A 165 -18.17 11.30 34.79
CA LYS A 165 -16.73 11.10 34.99
C LYS A 165 -16.25 11.59 36.34
N ILE A 166 -16.70 12.79 36.76
CA ILE A 166 -16.35 13.34 38.08
C ILE A 166 -16.90 12.46 39.21
N LYS A 167 -18.12 11.92 39.08
CA LYS A 167 -18.69 11.01 40.08
C LYS A 167 -17.92 9.70 40.16
N GLU A 168 -17.54 9.13 39.02
CA GLU A 168 -16.73 7.91 38.95
C GLU A 168 -15.34 8.12 39.57
N LEU A 169 -14.68 9.23 39.27
CA LEU A 169 -13.40 9.57 39.89
C LEU A 169 -13.51 9.78 41.40
N LYS A 170 -14.57 10.43 41.87
CA LYS A 170 -14.84 10.57 43.32
C LYS A 170 -15.02 9.22 44.01
N SER A 171 -15.66 8.25 43.34
CA SER A 171 -15.81 6.89 43.88
C SER A 171 -14.48 6.12 43.97
N ARG A 172 -13.49 6.49 43.15
CA ARG A 172 -12.15 5.88 43.09
C ARG A 172 -11.07 6.77 43.69
N LYS A 173 -11.44 7.69 44.58
CA LYS A 173 -10.52 8.68 45.17
C LYS A 173 -9.31 8.03 45.84
N ASP A 174 -9.51 6.87 46.48
CA ASP A 174 -8.45 6.16 47.20
C ASP A 174 -7.33 5.64 46.30
N THR A 175 -7.60 5.48 44.99
CA THR A 175 -6.64 5.00 44.00
C THR A 175 -5.70 6.10 43.50
N TYR A 176 -6.04 7.38 43.68
CA TYR A 176 -5.35 8.53 43.06
C TYR A 176 -4.72 9.50 44.08
N LYS A 177 -4.35 9.05 45.28
CA LYS A 177 -3.97 9.91 46.42
C LYS A 177 -3.04 11.09 46.08
N ASP A 178 -2.02 10.88 45.24
CA ASP A 178 -1.03 11.92 44.92
C ASP A 178 -1.36 12.73 43.64
N ASN A 179 -2.21 12.21 42.75
CA ASN A 179 -2.54 12.82 41.44
C ASN A 179 -4.02 13.23 41.29
N TYR A 180 -4.80 13.16 42.38
CA TYR A 180 -6.24 13.41 42.33
C TYR A 180 -6.60 14.81 41.82
N GLY A 181 -5.80 15.82 42.16
CA GLY A 181 -6.01 17.20 41.68
C GLY A 181 -5.92 17.29 40.15
N MET A 182 -4.87 16.74 39.55
CA MET A 182 -4.71 16.70 38.09
C MET A 182 -5.80 15.87 37.40
N ALA A 183 -6.14 14.71 37.97
CA ALA A 183 -7.20 13.85 37.43
C ALA A 183 -8.57 14.54 37.48
N LEU A 184 -8.83 15.36 38.51
CA LEU A 184 -10.05 16.15 38.61
C LEU A 184 -10.11 17.21 37.50
N ASP A 185 -9.02 17.95 37.28
CA ASP A 185 -8.94 18.97 36.22
C ASP A 185 -9.07 18.38 34.81
N GLU A 186 -8.53 17.18 34.58
CA GLU A 186 -8.71 16.43 33.34
C GLU A 186 -10.17 15.98 33.16
N SER A 187 -10.81 15.51 34.22
CA SER A 187 -12.21 15.06 34.19
C SER A 187 -13.23 16.16 33.87
N HIS A 188 -12.86 17.42 34.12
CA HIS A 188 -13.66 18.58 33.76
C HIS A 188 -13.67 18.86 32.24
N LYS A 189 -12.77 18.22 31.49
CA LYS A 189 -12.65 18.38 30.04
C LYS A 189 -13.20 17.15 29.32
N LEU A 190 -13.67 17.37 28.10
CA LEU A 190 -13.97 16.27 27.20
C LEU A 190 -12.67 15.65 26.72
N GLU A 191 -12.61 14.33 26.77
CA GLU A 191 -11.47 13.57 26.30
C GLU A 191 -11.63 13.22 24.84
N ILE A 192 -10.49 12.99 24.21
CA ILE A 192 -10.37 12.52 22.84
C ILE A 192 -11.04 11.14 22.73
N GLY A 193 -11.96 10.98 21.78
CA GLY A 193 -12.73 9.76 21.56
C GLY A 193 -13.98 9.62 22.44
N ASP A 194 -14.31 10.60 23.29
CA ASP A 194 -15.62 10.66 23.94
C ASP A 194 -16.74 10.78 22.91
N VAL A 195 -17.88 10.15 23.21
CA VAL A 195 -19.06 10.14 22.35
C VAL A 195 -20.23 10.81 23.06
N ILE A 196 -20.82 11.82 22.42
CA ILE A 196 -21.99 12.53 22.93
C ILE A 196 -23.18 12.21 22.05
N LEU A 197 -24.17 11.49 22.61
CA LEU A 197 -25.39 11.13 21.89
C LEU A 197 -26.44 12.24 21.97
N THR A 198 -27.04 12.55 20.83
CA THR A 198 -28.14 13.51 20.70
C THR A 198 -29.17 13.02 19.69
N PRO A 199 -30.45 13.44 19.80
CA PRO A 199 -31.41 13.21 18.73
C PRO A 199 -31.07 14.07 17.50
N THR A 200 -31.52 13.66 16.33
CA THR A 200 -31.13 14.30 15.06
C THR A 200 -31.74 15.68 14.83
N TYR A 201 -32.90 16.00 15.43
CA TYR A 201 -33.65 17.23 15.13
C TYR A 201 -33.92 17.45 13.63
N GLY A 202 -34.07 16.37 12.86
CA GLY A 202 -34.35 16.43 11.42
C GLY A 202 -33.14 16.67 10.53
N VAL A 203 -31.91 16.66 11.07
CA VAL A 203 -30.68 16.88 10.30
C VAL A 203 -30.34 15.73 9.36
N ALA A 204 -30.58 14.50 9.80
CA ALA A 204 -30.28 13.28 9.08
C ALA A 204 -31.44 12.29 9.23
N LYS A 205 -31.53 11.33 8.31
CA LYS A 205 -32.50 10.21 8.42
C LYS A 205 -32.19 9.21 9.52
N THR A 206 -31.01 9.30 10.14
CA THR A 206 -30.63 8.42 11.24
C THR A 206 -31.46 8.66 12.50
N THR A 207 -31.46 7.70 13.43
CA THR A 207 -32.22 7.84 14.68
C THR A 207 -31.53 8.76 15.68
N ILE A 208 -30.20 8.68 15.77
CA ILE A 208 -29.36 9.47 16.69
C ILE A 208 -28.09 9.99 15.99
N LEU A 209 -27.55 11.08 16.53
CA LEU A 209 -26.24 11.62 16.20
C LEU A 209 -25.26 11.32 17.34
N ALA A 210 -24.12 10.73 17.00
CA ALA A 210 -22.99 10.52 17.88
C ALA A 210 -21.89 11.54 17.57
N PHE A 211 -21.82 12.59 18.37
CA PHE A 211 -20.74 13.56 18.29
C PHE A 211 -19.48 12.96 18.91
N VAL A 212 -18.48 12.70 18.08
CA VAL A 212 -17.20 12.10 18.49
C VAL A 212 -16.17 13.21 18.66
N VAL A 213 -15.61 13.31 19.86
CA VAL A 213 -14.60 14.32 20.19
C VAL A 213 -13.28 13.95 19.51
N THR A 214 -12.96 14.67 18.45
CA THR A 214 -11.72 14.50 17.68
C THR A 214 -10.60 15.39 18.21
N PRO A 215 -9.33 14.95 18.13
CA PRO A 215 -8.19 15.69 18.66
C PRO A 215 -7.72 16.76 17.67
N TYR A 216 -7.07 17.79 18.20
CA TYR A 216 -6.22 18.67 17.39
C TYR A 216 -4.91 17.94 17.00
N TYR A 217 -4.81 17.56 15.74
CA TYR A 217 -3.59 17.10 15.04
C TYR A 217 -2.58 18.24 14.75
N TRP A 218 -2.63 19.39 15.42
CA TRP A 218 -1.68 20.50 15.21
C TRP A 218 -0.32 20.24 15.87
N VAL A 219 -0.30 19.34 16.85
CA VAL A 219 0.89 19.02 17.64
C VAL A 219 1.41 17.65 17.23
N GLY A 220 2.63 17.60 16.71
CA GLY A 220 3.37 16.37 16.45
C GLY A 220 3.69 16.11 14.97
N ASN A 221 3.62 14.84 14.57
CA ASN A 221 3.85 14.36 13.21
C ASN A 221 2.60 13.59 12.71
N THR A 222 2.49 13.40 11.39
CA THR A 222 1.48 12.57 10.71
C THR A 222 1.28 11.18 11.34
N ARG A 223 2.35 10.56 11.87
CA ARG A 223 2.28 9.29 12.59
C ARG A 223 1.58 9.40 13.94
N GLU A 224 1.84 10.47 14.70
CA GLU A 224 1.15 10.70 15.97
C GLU A 224 -0.32 11.03 15.73
N ALA A 225 -0.62 11.79 14.68
CA ALA A 225 -2.00 12.04 14.24
C ALA A 225 -2.73 10.72 13.91
N ALA A 226 -2.07 9.81 13.21
CA ALA A 226 -2.60 8.47 12.92
C ALA A 226 -2.87 7.65 14.21
N LEU A 227 -1.97 7.68 15.19
CA LEU A 227 -2.18 6.99 16.48
C LEU A 227 -3.35 7.61 17.27
N ARG A 228 -3.48 8.94 17.25
CA ARG A 228 -4.61 9.63 17.90
C ARG A 228 -5.93 9.29 17.20
N LEU A 229 -5.98 9.29 15.87
CA LEU A 229 -7.18 8.87 15.11
C LEU A 229 -7.57 7.42 15.42
N ARG A 230 -6.57 6.53 15.51
CA ARG A 230 -6.79 5.13 15.89
C ARG A 230 -7.46 5.03 17.26
N TYR A 231 -6.89 5.72 18.25
CA TYR A 231 -7.44 5.76 19.59
C TYR A 231 -8.85 6.34 19.64
N THR A 232 -9.10 7.44 18.92
CA THR A 232 -10.42 8.10 18.90
C THR A 232 -11.48 7.20 18.34
N PHE A 233 -11.17 6.56 17.21
CA PHE A 233 -12.15 5.81 16.46
C PHE A 233 -12.46 4.48 17.16
N LYS A 234 -11.42 3.80 17.69
CA LYS A 234 -11.57 2.61 18.54
C LYS A 234 -12.46 2.90 19.75
N ARG A 235 -12.16 3.96 20.50
CA ARG A 235 -12.91 4.36 21.71
C ARG A 235 -14.35 4.72 21.39
N ALA A 236 -14.57 5.45 20.28
CA ALA A 236 -15.91 5.83 19.84
C ALA A 236 -16.75 4.61 19.48
N LEU A 237 -16.24 3.71 18.63
CA LEU A 237 -16.97 2.49 18.25
C LEU A 237 -17.21 1.56 19.43
N SER A 238 -16.24 1.41 20.34
CA SER A 238 -16.43 0.63 21.58
C SER A 238 -17.58 1.19 22.42
N SER A 239 -17.61 2.51 22.59
CA SER A 239 -18.66 3.18 23.36
C SER A 239 -20.03 3.02 22.71
N LEU A 240 -20.12 3.14 21.37
CA LEU A 240 -21.37 2.94 20.63
C LEU A 240 -21.86 1.48 20.72
N ASN A 241 -20.93 0.53 20.67
CA ASN A 241 -21.24 -0.89 20.82
C ASN A 241 -21.73 -1.24 22.24
N ASP A 242 -21.12 -0.64 23.28
CA ASP A 242 -21.57 -0.78 24.66
C ASP A 242 -22.98 -0.21 24.90
N LEU A 243 -23.36 0.81 24.13
CA LEU A 243 -24.69 1.45 24.17
C LEU A 243 -25.76 0.69 23.38
N GLY A 244 -25.41 -0.44 22.73
CA GLY A 244 -26.38 -1.30 22.05
C GLY A 244 -26.73 -0.87 20.63
N ILE A 245 -25.93 -0.01 19.99
CA ILE A 245 -26.20 0.51 18.63
C ILE A 245 -25.81 -0.54 17.59
N SER A 246 -26.70 -0.80 16.63
CA SER A 246 -26.53 -1.90 15.67
C SER A 246 -25.97 -1.47 14.32
N SER A 247 -26.39 -0.30 13.81
CA SER A 247 -25.94 0.24 12.53
C SER A 247 -25.36 1.65 12.68
N ILE A 248 -24.15 1.84 12.13
CA ILE A 248 -23.40 3.10 12.22
C ILE A 248 -23.05 3.57 10.82
N VAL A 249 -23.23 4.87 10.60
CA VAL A 249 -22.74 5.57 9.42
C VAL A 249 -21.65 6.54 9.86
N SER A 250 -20.51 6.51 9.17
CA SER A 250 -19.38 7.38 9.46
C SER A 250 -18.92 8.09 8.19
N PRO A 251 -18.80 9.43 8.20
CA PRO A 251 -17.99 10.16 7.24
C PRO A 251 -16.50 9.93 7.51
N HIS A 252 -15.63 10.53 6.69
CA HIS A 252 -14.21 10.58 7.00
C HIS A 252 -13.91 11.46 8.23
N VAL A 253 -13.70 10.84 9.39
CA VAL A 253 -13.44 11.52 10.67
C VAL A 253 -12.07 12.22 10.71
N GLY A 254 -11.09 11.70 9.97
CA GLY A 254 -9.74 12.25 9.92
C GLY A 254 -9.49 13.34 8.86
N GLU A 255 -10.51 13.72 8.07
CA GLU A 255 -10.34 14.64 6.94
C GLU A 255 -10.60 16.07 7.40
N SER A 256 -9.75 16.98 6.92
CA SER A 256 -9.10 17.98 7.77
C SER A 256 -9.99 19.09 8.33
N LEU A 257 -9.63 19.48 9.56
CA LEU A 257 -9.69 20.83 10.13
C LEU A 257 -8.79 20.98 11.35
N TYR A 258 -8.42 19.84 11.91
CA TYR A 258 -7.65 19.74 13.12
C TYR A 258 -6.14 19.61 12.87
N GLY A 259 -5.56 20.10 11.77
CA GLY A 259 -4.09 20.12 11.59
C GLY A 259 -3.57 19.05 10.64
N TYR A 260 -2.50 18.32 11.02
CA TYR A 260 -1.87 17.32 10.14
C TYR A 260 -2.85 16.23 9.69
N GLN A 261 -2.88 15.95 8.38
CA GLN A 261 -3.64 14.82 7.85
C GLN A 261 -3.02 13.50 8.35
N PRO A 262 -3.79 12.65 9.04
CA PRO A 262 -3.29 11.36 9.49
C PRO A 262 -2.94 10.50 8.27
N ARG A 263 -1.75 9.91 8.31
CA ARG A 263 -1.31 9.00 7.25
C ARG A 263 -2.18 7.75 7.28
N ASP A 264 -2.63 7.30 6.10
CA ASP A 264 -3.42 6.08 5.91
C ASP A 264 -4.73 6.09 6.76
N ALA A 265 -5.36 7.27 6.89
CA ALA A 265 -6.54 7.49 7.74
C ALA A 265 -7.70 6.54 7.47
N CYS A 266 -8.08 6.36 6.19
CA CYS A 266 -9.14 5.42 5.81
C CYS A 266 -8.81 3.97 6.22
N GLU A 267 -7.54 3.57 6.10
CA GLU A 267 -7.08 2.23 6.51
C GLU A 267 -7.23 2.06 8.02
N ILE A 268 -6.84 3.07 8.80
CA ILE A 268 -6.98 3.05 10.26
C ILE A 268 -8.45 2.89 10.67
N MET A 269 -9.35 3.69 10.08
CA MET A 269 -10.78 3.65 10.41
C MET A 269 -11.40 2.28 10.10
N ILE A 270 -11.07 1.69 8.95
CA ILE A 270 -11.58 0.37 8.58
C ILE A 270 -10.95 -0.74 9.42
N GLU A 271 -9.67 -0.63 9.77
CA GLU A 271 -8.98 -1.64 10.58
C GLU A 271 -9.59 -1.69 11.98
N GLU A 272 -9.79 -0.54 12.61
CA GLU A 272 -10.45 -0.45 13.93
C GLU A 272 -11.90 -0.90 13.87
N SER A 273 -12.62 -0.66 12.76
CA SER A 273 -13.97 -1.19 12.56
C SER A 273 -14.00 -2.70 12.51
N HIS A 274 -13.07 -3.30 11.77
CA HIS A 274 -12.94 -4.74 11.66
C HIS A 274 -12.62 -5.37 13.02
N ASP A 275 -11.72 -4.76 13.78
CA ASP A 275 -11.31 -5.28 15.09
C ASP A 275 -12.42 -5.10 16.15
N ILE A 276 -13.22 -4.02 16.10
CA ILE A 276 -14.39 -3.82 16.98
C ILE A 276 -15.59 -4.72 16.62
N ILE A 277 -15.77 -5.10 15.36
CA ILE A 277 -16.81 -6.07 14.99
C ILE A 277 -16.47 -7.47 15.51
N LEU A 278 -15.19 -7.87 15.41
CA LEU A 278 -14.74 -9.21 15.87
C LEU A 278 -14.53 -9.31 17.38
N GLN A 279 -14.10 -8.22 18.03
CA GLN A 279 -13.85 -8.13 19.47
C GLN A 279 -12.89 -9.19 20.03
N LEU A 280 -11.86 -9.55 19.26
CA LEU A 280 -10.89 -10.57 19.64
C LEU A 280 -10.16 -10.26 20.97
N GLU A 281 -10.06 -8.99 21.35
CA GLU A 281 -9.37 -8.54 22.57
C GLU A 281 -10.27 -8.54 23.81
N ASN A 282 -11.59 -8.63 23.67
CA ASN A 282 -12.52 -8.47 24.79
C ASN A 282 -12.76 -9.80 25.50
N ILE A 283 -12.65 -9.77 26.84
CA ILE A 283 -12.95 -10.96 27.68
C ILE A 283 -14.44 -11.32 27.60
N ILE A 284 -15.31 -10.30 27.57
CA ILE A 284 -16.76 -10.46 27.42
C ILE A 284 -17.18 -9.64 26.20
N PRO A 285 -17.28 -10.28 25.02
CA PRO A 285 -17.67 -9.57 23.82
C PRO A 285 -19.17 -9.25 23.83
N LYS A 286 -19.51 -8.04 23.36
CA LYS A 286 -20.88 -7.59 23.13
C LYS A 286 -21.03 -7.31 21.65
N TYR A 287 -21.77 -8.14 20.92
CA TYR A 287 -21.96 -7.99 19.48
C TYR A 287 -23.21 -7.17 19.14
N SER A 288 -23.31 -5.97 19.71
CA SER A 288 -24.43 -5.06 19.42
C SER A 288 -24.33 -4.53 17.99
N LEU A 289 -23.11 -4.13 17.62
CA LEU A 289 -22.77 -3.48 16.37
C LEU A 289 -22.63 -4.51 15.24
N LYS A 290 -23.51 -4.44 14.24
CA LYS A 290 -23.62 -5.36 13.11
C LYS A 290 -23.23 -4.75 11.77
N GLN A 291 -23.37 -3.43 11.62
CA GLN A 291 -23.13 -2.76 10.35
C GLN A 291 -22.39 -1.44 10.54
N ILE A 292 -21.26 -1.26 9.84
CA ILE A 292 -20.55 0.01 9.75
C ILE A 292 -20.48 0.43 8.28
N ARG A 293 -20.99 1.62 7.97
CA ARG A 293 -21.03 2.18 6.63
C ARG A 293 -20.15 3.41 6.58
N PHE A 294 -19.11 3.37 5.77
CA PHE A 294 -18.29 4.53 5.46
C PHE A 294 -18.84 5.22 4.23
N VAL A 295 -19.38 6.42 4.41
CA VAL A 295 -20.00 7.16 3.32
C VAL A 295 -19.32 8.51 3.21
N ASP A 296 -18.98 8.88 1.98
CA ASP A 296 -18.50 10.22 1.70
C ASP A 296 -19.15 10.80 0.44
N LYS A 297 -19.30 12.13 0.43
CA LYS A 297 -19.79 12.87 -0.73
C LYS A 297 -18.72 12.91 -1.82
N ASP A 298 -17.46 12.97 -1.41
CA ASP A 298 -16.34 13.04 -2.34
C ASP A 298 -16.01 11.63 -2.86
N TYR A 299 -15.96 11.50 -4.20
CA TYR A 299 -15.73 10.19 -4.82
C TYR A 299 -14.31 9.65 -4.52
N GLU A 300 -13.31 10.53 -4.46
CA GLU A 300 -11.93 10.13 -4.20
C GLU A 300 -11.76 9.55 -2.78
N THR A 301 -12.43 10.13 -1.79
CA THR A 301 -12.37 9.69 -0.39
C THR A 301 -13.15 8.39 -0.22
N ALA A 302 -14.34 8.28 -0.83
CA ALA A 302 -15.10 7.03 -0.90
C ALA A 302 -14.28 5.90 -1.57
N ARG A 303 -13.56 6.21 -2.66
CA ARG A 303 -12.65 5.27 -3.33
C ARG A 303 -11.45 4.91 -2.45
N ALA A 304 -10.94 5.85 -1.65
CA ALA A 304 -9.89 5.57 -0.68
C ALA A 304 -10.35 4.57 0.40
N PHE A 305 -11.58 4.72 0.91
CA PHE A 305 -12.20 3.72 1.78
C PHE A 305 -12.38 2.36 1.09
N ALA A 306 -12.87 2.32 -0.16
CA ALA A 306 -13.00 1.07 -0.91
C ALA A 306 -11.66 0.34 -1.11
N ASN A 307 -10.60 1.08 -1.41
CA ASN A 307 -9.25 0.54 -1.51
C ASN A 307 -8.72 0.04 -0.16
N ALA A 308 -8.96 0.77 0.91
CA ALA A 308 -8.59 0.39 2.27
C ALA A 308 -9.32 -0.89 2.72
N LEU A 309 -10.61 -1.05 2.41
CA LEU A 309 -11.36 -2.29 2.62
C LEU A 309 -10.69 -3.46 1.88
N CYS A 310 -10.33 -3.27 0.61
CA CYS A 310 -9.66 -4.31 -0.16
C CYS A 310 -8.32 -4.74 0.46
N LYS A 311 -7.52 -3.78 0.95
CA LYS A 311 -6.25 -4.06 1.63
C LYS A 311 -6.46 -4.84 2.93
N ILE A 312 -7.39 -4.41 3.77
CA ILE A 312 -7.64 -5.03 5.07
C ILE A 312 -8.21 -6.44 4.90
N ARG A 313 -9.10 -6.64 3.91
CA ARG A 313 -9.57 -7.97 3.51
C ARG A 313 -8.41 -8.90 3.17
N GLN A 314 -7.41 -8.43 2.41
CA GLN A 314 -6.24 -9.24 2.04
C GLN A 314 -5.32 -9.55 3.23
N ILE A 315 -5.21 -8.63 4.19
CA ILE A 315 -4.33 -8.79 5.35
C ILE A 315 -4.97 -9.74 6.39
N LYS A 316 -6.20 -9.43 6.79
CA LYS A 316 -6.87 -10.07 7.93
C LYS A 316 -7.57 -11.40 7.57
N ARG A 317 -8.11 -11.56 6.35
CA ARG A 317 -8.76 -12.83 5.95
C ARG A 317 -7.79 -13.79 5.27
N PRO A 318 -7.61 -15.02 5.79
CA PRO A 318 -6.64 -15.98 5.24
C PRO A 318 -6.95 -16.40 3.80
N GLU A 319 -8.22 -16.44 3.42
CA GLU A 319 -8.71 -16.80 2.08
C GLU A 319 -8.20 -15.83 1.01
N TYR A 320 -8.11 -14.55 1.36
CA TYR A 320 -7.72 -13.47 0.46
C TYR A 320 -6.25 -13.08 0.60
N GLN A 321 -5.48 -13.76 1.46
CA GLN A 321 -4.05 -13.51 1.58
C GLN A 321 -3.34 -13.87 0.28
N VAL A 322 -2.58 -12.92 -0.24
CA VAL A 322 -1.85 -13.07 -1.51
C VAL A 322 -0.36 -13.22 -1.28
N ILE A 323 0.27 -14.09 -2.06
CA ILE A 323 1.72 -14.35 -2.04
C ILE A 323 2.25 -14.34 -3.48
N PRO A 324 3.49 -13.86 -3.72
CA PRO A 324 4.16 -14.02 -5.01
C PRO A 324 4.21 -15.47 -5.49
N ALA A 325 3.88 -15.73 -6.75
CA ALA A 325 3.93 -17.05 -7.37
C ALA A 325 5.25 -17.80 -7.15
N PRO A 326 6.45 -17.16 -7.27
CA PRO A 326 7.72 -17.83 -7.00
C PRO A 326 7.83 -18.33 -5.56
N VAL A 327 7.30 -17.59 -4.58
CA VAL A 327 7.32 -17.97 -3.16
C VAL A 327 6.36 -19.11 -2.91
N TYR A 328 5.15 -19.07 -3.49
CA TYR A 328 4.16 -20.14 -3.37
C TYR A 328 4.69 -21.45 -3.95
N HIS A 329 5.16 -21.44 -5.20
CA HIS A 329 5.69 -22.65 -5.84
C HIS A 329 6.98 -23.14 -5.20
N SER A 330 7.85 -22.25 -4.72
CA SER A 330 9.03 -22.64 -3.94
C SER A 330 8.62 -23.40 -2.67
N ARG A 331 7.68 -22.88 -1.88
CA ARG A 331 7.17 -23.57 -0.68
C ARG A 331 6.48 -24.89 -1.01
N ASN A 332 5.69 -24.94 -2.08
CA ASN A 332 4.97 -26.16 -2.46
C ASN A 332 5.90 -27.24 -3.05
N SER A 333 6.99 -26.84 -3.71
CA SER A 333 8.00 -27.76 -4.26
C SER A 333 9.22 -27.97 -3.35
N GLN A 334 9.24 -27.36 -2.15
CA GLN A 334 10.26 -27.61 -1.15
C GLN A 334 10.19 -29.07 -0.74
N ARG A 335 11.14 -29.84 -1.27
CA ARG A 335 11.43 -31.17 -0.77
C ARG A 335 12.31 -31.01 0.45
N ILE A 336 11.97 -31.71 1.53
CA ILE A 336 12.90 -31.88 2.63
C ILE A 336 14.08 -32.67 2.05
N ILE A 337 15.22 -32.01 1.90
CA ILE A 337 16.46 -32.71 1.56
C ILE A 337 17.03 -33.15 2.90
N GLU A 338 16.83 -34.42 3.24
CA GLU A 338 17.61 -35.04 4.31
C GLU A 338 19.05 -35.11 3.82
N ILE A 339 19.88 -34.21 4.37
CA ILE A 339 21.31 -34.23 4.13
C ILE A 339 21.90 -35.09 5.25
N ASP A 340 22.46 -36.24 4.89
CA ASP A 340 23.17 -37.09 5.84
C ASP A 340 24.19 -36.28 6.62
N GLU A 341 24.30 -36.53 7.93
CA GLU A 341 25.28 -35.87 8.79
C GLU A 341 26.72 -36.03 8.28
N SER A 342 27.00 -37.09 7.53
CA SER A 342 28.30 -37.33 6.89
C SER A 342 28.62 -36.27 5.82
N VAL A 343 27.63 -35.82 5.05
CA VAL A 343 27.77 -34.77 4.03
C VAL A 343 27.91 -33.39 4.69
N LEU A 344 27.16 -33.14 5.76
CA LEU A 344 27.33 -31.92 6.56
C LEU A 344 28.71 -31.86 7.21
N LYS A 345 29.23 -32.98 7.73
CA LYS A 345 30.60 -33.11 8.25
C LYS A 345 31.65 -32.89 7.16
N PHE A 346 31.40 -33.33 5.92
CA PHE A 346 32.28 -33.03 4.80
C PHE A 346 32.29 -31.52 4.44
N CYS A 347 31.13 -30.86 4.47
CA CYS A 347 31.02 -29.42 4.21
C CYS A 347 31.54 -28.53 5.36
N SER A 348 31.47 -29.01 6.61
CA SER A 348 31.97 -28.29 7.79
C SER A 348 33.48 -28.42 7.99
N GLN A 349 34.09 -29.46 7.41
CA GLN A 349 35.54 -29.55 7.32
C GLN A 349 36.07 -28.40 6.47
N TYR A 350 36.74 -27.44 7.11
CA TYR A 350 37.57 -26.42 6.45
C TYR A 350 38.77 -27.09 5.76
N LYS A 351 38.52 -27.83 4.67
CA LYS A 351 39.59 -28.20 3.76
C LYS A 351 40.02 -26.94 3.06
N LYS A 352 41.25 -26.51 3.32
CA LYS A 352 41.92 -25.46 2.58
C LYS A 352 42.02 -25.95 1.14
N ILE A 353 41.04 -25.60 0.30
CA ILE A 353 41.09 -25.87 -1.13
C ILE A 353 42.19 -24.98 -1.69
N THR A 354 43.43 -25.47 -1.65
CA THR A 354 44.57 -24.86 -2.30
C THR A 354 44.39 -25.11 -3.79
N TYR A 355 43.83 -24.12 -4.48
CA TYR A 355 43.86 -24.16 -5.92
C TYR A 355 45.32 -24.32 -6.37
N LYS A 356 45.61 -25.33 -7.20
CA LYS A 356 46.94 -25.50 -7.81
C LYS A 356 47.38 -24.16 -8.39
N ARG A 357 48.67 -23.83 -8.24
CA ARG A 357 49.38 -22.56 -8.52
C ARG A 357 49.03 -21.79 -9.82
N HIS A 358 48.18 -22.33 -10.70
CA HIS A 358 47.81 -21.75 -11.98
C HIS A 358 46.47 -20.98 -11.99
N SER A 359 45.61 -21.04 -10.96
CA SER A 359 44.42 -20.16 -10.90
C SER A 359 44.72 -18.90 -10.08
N ALA A 360 45.50 -18.00 -10.67
CA ALA A 360 45.91 -16.74 -10.05
C ALA A 360 44.76 -15.71 -10.03
N ILE A 361 43.73 -15.94 -9.21
CA ILE A 361 42.77 -14.88 -8.86
C ILE A 361 43.48 -13.91 -7.89
N ARG A 362 44.32 -13.04 -8.44
CA ARG A 362 45.05 -12.02 -7.67
C ARG A 362 44.12 -10.82 -7.39
N LYS A 363 43.75 -10.58 -6.14
CA LYS A 363 42.93 -9.42 -5.72
C LYS A 363 43.74 -8.15 -5.41
N ARG A 364 45.07 -8.24 -5.33
CA ARG A 364 45.95 -7.16 -4.80
C ARG A 364 45.97 -5.86 -5.62
N LYS A 365 45.69 -5.90 -6.93
CA LYS A 365 45.71 -4.71 -7.80
C LYS A 365 44.36 -4.54 -8.50
N ARG A 366 43.91 -3.29 -8.65
CA ARG A 366 42.64 -2.93 -9.31
C ARG A 366 42.52 -3.55 -10.71
N GLN A 367 43.61 -3.56 -11.47
CA GLN A 367 43.68 -4.18 -12.81
C GLN A 367 43.36 -5.68 -12.77
N ASN A 368 43.91 -6.42 -11.80
CA ASN A 368 43.68 -7.85 -11.67
C ASN A 368 42.25 -8.17 -11.20
N TRP A 369 41.65 -7.30 -10.38
CA TRP A 369 40.23 -7.41 -10.05
C TRP A 369 39.35 -7.19 -11.29
N LEU A 370 39.66 -6.17 -12.09
CA LEU A 370 38.94 -5.84 -13.33
C LEU A 370 39.04 -6.95 -14.39
N SER A 371 40.19 -7.63 -14.50
CA SER A 371 40.40 -8.70 -15.49
C SER A 371 39.92 -10.06 -15.02
N ASN A 372 40.14 -10.43 -13.75
CA ASN A 372 39.99 -11.81 -13.29
C ASN A 372 38.68 -12.05 -12.55
N LEU A 373 38.12 -11.03 -11.90
CA LEU A 373 36.92 -11.16 -11.07
C LEU A 373 35.73 -10.43 -11.69
N LYS A 374 35.90 -9.19 -12.14
CA LYS A 374 34.81 -8.37 -12.70
C LYS A 374 34.01 -9.01 -13.85
N PRO A 375 34.60 -9.84 -14.75
CA PRO A 375 33.81 -10.51 -15.80
C PRO A 375 32.89 -11.61 -15.25
N PHE A 376 33.28 -12.25 -14.15
CA PHE A 376 32.56 -13.38 -13.52
C PHE A 376 31.73 -12.97 -12.32
N VAL A 377 32.06 -11.84 -11.69
CA VAL A 377 31.13 -11.06 -10.88
C VAL A 377 30.15 -10.47 -11.89
N TRP A 378 29.20 -11.30 -12.31
CA TRP A 378 27.94 -10.81 -12.85
C TRP A 378 27.50 -9.72 -11.88
N ARG A 379 27.67 -8.46 -12.29
CA ARG A 379 26.85 -7.41 -11.75
C ARG A 379 25.48 -7.89 -12.12
N ALA A 380 24.74 -8.47 -11.18
CA ALA A 380 23.30 -8.53 -11.32
C ALA A 380 22.95 -7.10 -11.71
N PRO A 381 22.56 -6.84 -12.98
CA PRO A 381 22.06 -5.53 -13.28
C PRO A 381 20.95 -5.33 -12.26
N ARG A 382 20.76 -4.10 -11.77
CA ARG A 382 19.54 -3.77 -11.04
C ARG A 382 18.38 -3.98 -12.03
N LEU A 383 18.01 -5.24 -12.20
CA LEU A 383 16.84 -5.75 -12.85
C LEU A 383 15.79 -5.46 -11.80
N TYR A 384 15.02 -4.41 -12.02
CA TYR A 384 13.74 -4.34 -11.36
C TYR A 384 12.97 -5.52 -11.91
N GLU A 385 12.84 -6.61 -11.15
CA GLU A 385 12.00 -7.73 -11.59
C GLU A 385 10.59 -7.19 -11.86
N PRO A 386 9.90 -7.67 -12.93
CA PRO A 386 8.50 -7.33 -13.11
C PRO A 386 7.76 -7.65 -11.80
N PRO A 387 6.70 -6.88 -11.45
CA PRO A 387 5.94 -7.17 -10.25
C PRO A 387 5.55 -8.66 -10.28
N PRO A 388 5.82 -9.41 -9.20
CA PRO A 388 5.56 -10.83 -9.21
C PRO A 388 4.07 -11.08 -9.39
N PHE A 389 3.74 -12.09 -10.18
CA PHE A 389 2.37 -12.55 -10.30
C PHE A 389 1.87 -13.02 -8.93
N MET A 390 0.74 -12.51 -8.49
CA MET A 390 0.21 -12.80 -7.15
C MET A 390 -0.76 -13.98 -7.21
N LEU A 391 -0.60 -14.93 -6.28
CA LEU A 391 -1.47 -16.08 -6.08
C LEU A 391 -2.11 -16.01 -4.69
N TYR A 392 -3.30 -16.59 -4.53
CA TYR A 392 -3.87 -16.82 -3.22
C TYR A 392 -3.06 -17.84 -2.44
N LYS A 393 -2.74 -17.52 -1.18
CA LYS A 393 -1.92 -18.36 -0.30
C LYS A 393 -2.54 -19.73 -0.04
N SER A 394 -3.87 -19.78 0.12
CA SER A 394 -4.61 -21.00 0.42
C SER A 394 -4.74 -21.94 -0.78
N THR A 395 -5.07 -21.39 -1.95
CA THR A 395 -5.45 -22.19 -3.13
C THR A 395 -4.38 -22.26 -4.22
N GLY A 396 -3.42 -21.33 -4.25
CA GLY A 396 -2.46 -21.19 -5.35
C GLY A 396 -3.09 -20.68 -6.65
N LYS A 397 -4.39 -20.33 -6.66
CA LYS A 397 -5.07 -19.73 -7.81
C LYS A 397 -4.60 -18.28 -8.03
N PRO A 398 -4.67 -17.75 -9.26
CA PRO A 398 -4.34 -16.35 -9.52
C PRO A 398 -5.19 -15.42 -8.65
N ALA A 399 -4.53 -14.47 -7.98
CA ALA A 399 -5.22 -13.48 -7.16
C ALA A 399 -6.00 -12.50 -8.05
N SER A 400 -7.20 -12.10 -7.63
CA SER A 400 -7.97 -11.04 -8.31
C SER A 400 -7.24 -9.70 -8.29
N PHE A 401 -6.53 -9.43 -7.20
CA PHE A 401 -5.67 -8.28 -7.07
C PHE A 401 -4.25 -8.59 -7.56
N GLN A 402 -3.82 -7.86 -8.58
CA GLN A 402 -2.45 -7.88 -9.06
C GLN A 402 -1.78 -6.55 -8.71
N LEU A 403 -0.47 -6.60 -8.46
CA LEU A 403 0.31 -5.40 -8.26
C LEU A 403 0.26 -4.55 -9.54
N PRO A 404 0.10 -3.22 -9.43
CA PRO A 404 0.08 -2.37 -10.61
C PRO A 404 1.40 -2.52 -11.37
N PRO A 405 1.36 -2.42 -12.72
CA PRO A 405 2.55 -2.52 -13.53
C PRO A 405 3.56 -1.46 -13.08
N ARG A 406 4.68 -1.90 -12.49
CA ARG A 406 5.79 -1.01 -12.18
C ARG A 406 6.63 -0.86 -13.44
N PRO A 407 7.05 0.36 -13.79
CA PRO A 407 7.91 0.56 -14.95
C PRO A 407 9.19 -0.27 -14.79
N TYR A 408 9.34 -1.27 -15.64
CA TYR A 408 10.48 -2.18 -15.67
C TYR A 408 11.69 -1.46 -16.28
N TYR A 409 12.61 -1.01 -15.44
CA TYR A 409 13.82 -0.34 -15.92
C TYR A 409 14.93 -1.36 -16.19
N LYS A 410 15.01 -1.87 -17.42
CA LYS A 410 16.19 -2.59 -17.87
C LYS A 410 17.37 -1.62 -17.89
N LYS A 411 18.33 -1.79 -16.98
CA LYS A 411 19.56 -0.94 -16.89
C LYS A 411 19.31 0.53 -16.51
N GLY A 412 18.28 0.83 -15.72
CA GLY A 412 18.11 2.18 -15.12
C GLY A 412 17.77 3.30 -16.11
N VAL A 413 17.28 2.98 -17.31
CA VAL A 413 16.75 3.97 -18.24
C VAL A 413 15.26 4.14 -17.95
N SER A 414 14.86 5.30 -17.42
CA SER A 414 13.45 5.64 -17.22
C SER A 414 12.75 5.97 -18.54
N HIS A 415 11.43 5.77 -18.60
CA HIS A 415 10.56 6.19 -19.71
C HIS A 415 10.53 7.72 -19.91
N ARG A 416 11.04 8.47 -18.93
CA ARG A 416 11.45 9.86 -19.13
C ARG A 416 12.92 9.87 -19.57
N LEU A 417 13.19 10.38 -20.77
CA LEU A 417 14.54 10.65 -21.30
C LEU A 417 15.40 11.46 -20.32
N PHE A 418 14.74 12.20 -19.42
CA PHE A 418 15.31 12.81 -18.23
C PHE A 418 14.38 12.48 -17.05
N PRO A 419 14.75 11.60 -16.11
CA PRO A 419 14.04 11.57 -14.84
C PRO A 419 14.23 12.96 -14.24
N CYS A 420 13.17 13.77 -14.18
CA CYS A 420 13.11 14.84 -13.19
C CYS A 420 13.28 14.12 -11.87
N TYR A 421 14.48 14.13 -11.31
CA TYR A 421 14.70 13.71 -9.95
C TYR A 421 13.87 14.67 -9.09
N SER A 422 12.61 14.32 -8.82
CA SER A 422 11.95 14.75 -7.58
C SER A 422 12.59 13.97 -6.43
N GLY A 423 13.92 14.01 -6.32
CA GLY A 423 14.50 14.03 -5.00
C GLY A 423 13.95 15.31 -4.40
N GLY A 424 13.09 15.19 -3.38
CA GLY A 424 12.63 16.35 -2.64
C GLY A 424 13.82 17.27 -2.42
N ILE A 425 13.63 18.56 -2.69
CA ILE A 425 14.68 19.59 -2.65
C ILE A 425 15.59 19.25 -1.48
N LYS A 426 16.83 18.81 -1.77
CA LYS A 426 17.83 18.57 -0.73
C LYS A 426 17.93 19.89 0.01
N GLY A 427 17.64 19.89 1.32
CA GLY A 427 17.54 21.11 2.13
C GLY A 427 18.62 22.11 1.72
N LEU A 428 18.19 23.23 1.15
CA LEU A 428 19.08 24.31 0.76
C LEU A 428 19.47 25.03 2.05
N ARG A 429 20.77 25.20 2.29
CA ARG A 429 21.24 26.08 3.37
C ARG A 429 21.91 27.30 2.77
N LEU A 430 21.74 28.43 3.43
CA LEU A 430 22.47 29.64 3.09
C LEU A 430 23.93 29.49 3.56
N SER A 431 24.90 29.67 2.65
CA SER A 431 26.31 29.74 3.03
C SER A 431 26.58 31.00 3.85
N LYS A 432 27.72 31.05 4.56
CA LYS A 432 28.21 32.28 5.21
C LYS A 432 28.44 33.44 4.21
N SER A 433 28.50 33.14 2.91
CA SER A 433 28.59 34.11 1.81
C SER A 433 27.23 34.44 1.18
N GLY A 434 26.11 34.04 1.79
CA GLY A 434 24.74 34.33 1.34
C GLY A 434 24.27 33.49 0.15
N LYS A 435 25.05 32.51 -0.33
CA LYS A 435 24.70 31.67 -1.47
C LYS A 435 23.97 30.41 -1.01
N TRP A 436 22.86 30.07 -1.65
CA TRP A 436 22.14 28.82 -1.39
C TRP A 436 22.95 27.62 -1.91
N VAL A 437 23.30 26.69 -1.02
CA VAL A 437 24.05 25.47 -1.34
C VAL A 437 23.27 24.25 -0.84
N GLY A 438 23.11 23.23 -1.68
CA GLY A 438 22.42 22.00 -1.30
C GLY A 438 23.19 21.18 -0.25
N SER A 439 22.50 20.69 0.78
CA SER A 439 23.10 19.79 1.76
C SER A 439 23.24 18.37 1.19
N SER A 440 24.45 17.79 1.25
CA SER A 440 24.72 16.44 0.74
C SER A 440 24.60 15.34 1.79
N LYS A 441 24.29 15.70 3.05
CA LYS A 441 24.19 14.78 4.18
C LYS A 441 22.90 15.04 4.96
N LEU A 442 22.15 13.97 5.25
CA LEU A 442 21.22 13.96 6.38
C LEU A 442 22.08 14.18 7.63
N GLU A 443 21.87 15.28 8.33
CA GLU A 443 22.54 15.52 9.60
C GLU A 443 22.12 14.43 10.59
N ASN A 444 23.09 13.80 11.25
CA ASN A 444 22.80 12.85 12.33
C ASN A 444 22.11 13.62 13.44
N ILE A 445 20.95 13.14 13.89
CA ILE A 445 20.11 13.76 14.95
C ILE A 445 20.91 14.11 16.22
N LEU A 446 22.03 13.41 16.47
CA LEU A 446 22.93 13.67 17.59
C LEU A 446 23.68 15.01 17.51
N SER A 447 23.89 15.60 16.32
CA SER A 447 24.61 16.89 16.20
C SER A 447 23.73 18.11 16.48
N GLN A 448 22.40 17.99 16.43
CA GLN A 448 21.48 19.11 16.70
C GLN A 448 21.31 19.42 18.20
N ARG A 449 21.60 18.47 19.09
CA ARG A 449 21.52 18.72 20.54
C ARG A 449 22.62 19.64 21.09
N ARG A 450 23.74 19.81 20.38
CA ARG A 450 24.86 20.64 20.87
C ARG A 450 24.81 22.10 20.43
N THR A 451 23.92 22.46 19.52
CA THR A 451 23.81 23.84 19.01
C THR A 451 22.73 24.67 19.71
N HIS A 452 22.00 24.10 20.66
CA HIS A 452 21.01 24.80 21.48
C HIS A 452 21.49 25.12 22.91
N GLU A 453 22.76 24.82 23.23
CA GLU A 453 23.39 25.15 24.51
C GLU A 453 24.58 26.12 24.35
N ALA A 454 24.57 26.97 23.32
CA ALA A 454 25.53 28.05 23.14
C ALA A 454 24.83 29.37 22.83
#